data_AF-A0A078FI58-F1
#
_entry.id   AF-A0A078FI58-F1
#
_cell.length_a   1.000
_cell.length_b   1.000
_cell.length_c   1.000
_cell.angle_alpha   90.00
_cell.angle_beta   90.00
_cell.angle_gamma   90.00
#
_symmetry.space_group_name_H-M   'P 1'
#
loop_
_entity.id
_entity.type
_entity.pdbx_description
1 polymer ?
#
loop_
_entity_poly.entity_id
_entity_poly.type
_entity_poly.pdbx_seq_one_letter_code
_entity_poly.pdbx_strand_id
1 'polypeptide(L)'
;MLEVSSFSRRYPHNIETYLQACWQSIQSALKEYGVSCKLNVAEGTMTVSTTKKTRDPYIIVKARDLLRLLSRSVPAPQAIKILKDGMSYDIINIRKMVRKKERFVRRRQRLVGPDYSTLKVCVVLCPMID
;
A
#
# COMPACT_ATOMS: atom_id res chain seq x y z
N MET A 1 22.24 4.17 -20.60
CA MET A 1 21.89 5.13 -19.52
C MET A 1 20.68 4.55 -18.81
N LEU A 2 20.73 4.24 -17.51
CA LEU A 2 19.52 3.85 -16.78
C LEU A 2 18.66 5.11 -16.59
N GLU A 3 17.53 5.18 -17.30
CA GLU A 3 16.55 6.24 -17.11
C GLU A 3 16.04 6.22 -15.67
N VAL A 4 16.07 7.39 -15.02
CA VAL A 4 15.56 7.53 -13.65
C VAL A 4 14.03 7.56 -13.74
N SER A 5 13.40 6.49 -13.28
CA SER A 5 11.94 6.41 -13.18
C SER A 5 11.51 6.96 -11.83
N SER A 6 10.60 7.93 -11.84
CA SER A 6 10.01 8.49 -10.62
C SER A 6 8.48 8.40 -10.65
N PHE A 7 7.89 8.07 -9.51
CA PHE A 7 6.44 8.01 -9.33
C PHE A 7 6.06 8.79 -8.08
N SER A 8 5.05 9.65 -8.20
CA SER A 8 4.47 10.34 -7.04
C SER A 8 3.00 9.97 -6.87
N ARG A 9 2.53 10.03 -5.62
CA ARG A 9 1.14 9.78 -5.27
C ARG A 9 0.69 10.64 -4.10
N ARG A 10 -0.48 11.27 -4.25
CA ARG A 10 -1.15 12.00 -3.18
C ARG A 10 -1.77 11.05 -2.15
N TYR A 11 -1.73 11.45 -0.88
CA TYR A 11 -2.39 10.75 0.22
C TYR A 11 -3.40 11.67 0.93
N PRO A 12 -4.43 11.11 1.61
CA PRO A 12 -5.39 11.91 2.34
C PRO A 12 -4.80 12.41 3.67
N HIS A 13 -5.16 13.64 4.09
CA HIS A 13 -4.54 14.30 5.25
C HIS A 13 -4.69 13.53 6.57
N ASN A 14 -5.75 12.71 6.71
CA ASN A 14 -6.03 11.95 7.93
C ASN A 14 -5.00 10.86 8.26
N ILE A 15 -4.15 10.43 7.31
CA ILE A 15 -3.10 9.44 7.56
C ILE A 15 -1.72 10.05 7.75
N GLU A 16 -1.59 11.37 7.66
CA GLU A 16 -0.31 12.07 7.66
C GLU A 16 0.53 11.76 8.91
N THR A 17 -0.08 11.88 10.09
CA THR A 17 0.58 11.64 11.38
C THR A 17 1.12 10.21 11.47
N TYR A 18 0.34 9.23 11.00
CA TYR A 18 0.77 7.83 10.95
C TYR A 18 1.90 7.62 9.94
N LEU A 19 1.77 8.23 8.76
CA LEU A 19 2.76 8.10 7.69
C LEU A 19 4.11 8.67 8.13
N GLN A 20 4.13 9.82 8.80
CA GLN A 20 5.34 10.42 9.36
C GLN A 20 6.01 9.50 10.40
N ALA A 21 5.23 8.91 11.31
CA ALA A 21 5.74 8.01 12.33
C ALA A 21 6.38 6.73 11.73
N CYS A 22 5.78 6.17 10.68
CA CYS A 22 6.27 4.95 10.03
C CYS A 22 7.24 5.19 8.86
N TRP A 23 7.49 6.45 8.49
CA TRP A 23 8.25 6.80 7.29
C TRP A 23 9.69 6.25 7.33
N GLN A 24 10.32 6.29 8.52
CA GLN A 24 11.68 5.81 8.71
C GLN A 24 11.81 4.31 8.38
N SER A 25 10.83 3.49 8.76
CA SER A 25 10.81 2.06 8.45
C SER A 25 10.67 1.81 6.95
N ILE A 26 9.84 2.60 6.26
CA ILE A 26 9.65 2.51 4.81
C ILE A 26 10.92 2.92 4.07
N GLN A 27 11.59 3.98 4.53
CA GLN A 27 12.86 4.43 3.98
C GLN A 27 13.95 3.37 4.10
N SER A 28 14.07 2.74 5.27
CA SER A 28 15.04 1.66 5.49
C SER A 28 14.79 0.48 4.56
N ALA A 29 13.55 0.01 4.44
CA ALA A 29 13.20 -1.10 3.56
C ALA A 29 13.49 -0.79 2.08
N LEU A 30 13.14 0.40 1.59
CA LEU A 30 13.40 0.80 0.20
C LEU A 30 14.89 1.03 -0.10
N LYS A 31 15.67 1.42 0.91
CA LYS A 31 17.12 1.63 0.79
C LYS A 31 17.86 0.32 0.50
N GLU A 32 17.40 -0.81 1.03
CA GLU A 32 17.96 -2.14 0.75
C GLU A 32 17.90 -2.49 -0.75
N TYR A 33 16.85 -2.04 -1.43
CA TYR A 33 16.66 -2.21 -2.88
C TYR A 33 17.27 -1.08 -3.72
N GLY A 34 17.88 -0.07 -3.08
CA GLY A 34 18.46 1.08 -3.77
C GLY A 34 17.43 2.05 -4.35
N VAL A 35 16.20 2.08 -3.82
CA VAL A 35 15.14 3.01 -4.21
C VAL A 35 15.11 4.18 -3.24
N SER A 36 15.09 5.40 -3.76
CA SER A 36 14.92 6.60 -2.94
C SER A 36 13.44 6.90 -2.75
N CYS A 37 13.05 7.33 -1.55
CA CYS A 37 11.69 7.80 -1.28
C CYS A 37 11.70 9.12 -0.50
N LYS A 38 10.77 10.01 -0.87
CA LYS A 38 10.58 11.34 -0.30
C LYS A 38 9.13 11.52 0.08
N LEU A 39 8.90 12.12 1.24
CA LEU A 39 7.60 12.54 1.72
C LEU A 39 7.53 14.07 1.66
N ASN A 40 6.58 14.61 0.90
CA ASN A 40 6.28 16.03 0.88
C ASN A 40 4.99 16.28 1.67
N VAL A 41 5.14 16.84 2.87
CA VAL A 41 4.03 17.16 3.78
C VAL A 41 3.24 18.36 3.28
N ALA A 42 3.89 19.36 2.67
CA ALA A 42 3.22 20.56 2.17
C ALA A 42 2.26 20.26 1.01
N GLU A 43 2.66 19.38 0.10
CA GLU A 43 1.82 18.95 -1.03
C GLU A 43 0.95 17.72 -0.70
N GLY A 44 1.19 17.05 0.42
CA GLY A 44 0.56 15.77 0.76
C GLY A 44 0.89 14.66 -0.24
N THR A 45 2.13 14.61 -0.71
CA THR A 45 2.60 13.64 -1.73
C THR A 45 3.71 12.73 -1.22
N MET A 46 3.68 11.48 -1.64
CA MET A 46 4.79 10.53 -1.50
C MET A 46 5.42 10.32 -2.87
N THR A 47 6.74 10.31 -2.94
CA THR A 47 7.48 10.13 -4.19
C THR A 47 8.52 9.03 -4.02
N VAL A 48 8.60 8.12 -4.99
CA VAL A 48 9.64 7.11 -5.12
C VAL A 48 10.41 7.31 -6.41
N SER A 49 11.73 7.16 -6.36
CA SER A 49 12.60 7.31 -7.54
C SER A 49 13.70 6.27 -7.52
N THR A 50 13.98 5.67 -8.69
CA THR A 50 15.15 4.80 -8.86
C THR A 50 16.45 5.59 -8.73
N THR A 51 17.53 4.90 -8.34
CA THR A 51 18.87 5.50 -8.27
C THR A 51 19.84 4.67 -9.10
N LYS A 52 21.04 5.20 -9.37
CA LYS A 52 22.10 4.42 -10.05
C LYS A 52 22.55 3.18 -9.26
N LYS A 53 22.15 3.06 -7.99
CA LYS A 53 22.44 1.92 -7.10
C LYS A 53 21.34 0.86 -7.09
N THR A 54 20.24 1.08 -7.82
CA THR A 54 19.15 0.12 -7.92
C THR A 54 19.62 -1.12 -8.67
N ARG A 55 19.56 -2.30 -8.02
CA ARG A 55 20.03 -3.58 -8.59
C ARG A 55 19.10 -4.08 -9.69
N ASP A 56 17.80 -3.93 -9.50
CA ASP A 56 16.75 -4.39 -10.40
C ASP A 56 15.84 -3.19 -10.79
N PRO A 57 15.72 -2.83 -12.08
CA PRO A 57 14.91 -1.69 -12.50
C PRO A 57 13.40 -1.89 -12.34
N TYR A 58 12.90 -3.13 -12.29
CA TYR A 58 11.49 -3.46 -12.13
C TYR A 58 10.96 -3.23 -10.70
N ILE A 59 11.86 -3.14 -9.70
CA ILE A 59 11.49 -2.82 -8.31
C ILE A 59 10.68 -1.53 -8.18
N ILE A 60 10.84 -0.59 -9.11
CA ILE A 60 10.10 0.68 -9.10
C ILE A 60 8.59 0.47 -9.25
N VAL A 61 8.17 -0.60 -9.94
CA VAL A 61 6.76 -0.97 -10.10
C VAL A 61 6.20 -1.41 -8.75
N LYS A 62 6.93 -2.24 -7.99
CA LYS A 62 6.56 -2.64 -6.64
C LYS A 62 6.57 -1.45 -5.67
N ALA A 63 7.52 -0.52 -5.79
CA ALA A 63 7.57 0.70 -4.99
C ALA A 63 6.39 1.64 -5.28
N ARG A 64 5.94 1.74 -6.53
CA ARG A 64 4.71 2.47 -6.91
C ARG A 64 3.48 1.82 -6.26
N ASP A 65 3.44 0.50 -6.24
CA ASP A 65 2.34 -0.26 -5.65
C ASP A 65 2.31 -0.14 -4.12
N LEU A 66 3.48 -0.09 -3.47
CA LEU A 66 3.63 0.28 -2.06
C LEU A 66 3.00 1.64 -1.75
N LEU A 67 3.30 2.68 -2.55
CA LEU A 67 2.67 4.01 -2.38
C LEU A 67 1.14 3.95 -2.49
N ARG A 68 0.62 3.08 -3.37
CA ARG A 68 -0.82 2.89 -3.53
C ARG A 68 -1.45 2.25 -2.31
N LEU A 69 -0.81 1.27 -1.69
CA LEU A 69 -1.26 0.65 -0.45
C LEU A 69 -1.25 1.65 0.73
N LEU A 70 -0.16 2.41 0.88
CA LEU A 70 -0.03 3.42 1.94
C LEU A 70 -1.12 4.51 1.81
N SER A 71 -1.43 4.95 0.59
CA SER A 71 -2.52 5.92 0.35
C SER A 71 -3.92 5.44 0.78
N ARG A 72 -4.07 4.15 1.11
CA ARG A 72 -5.33 3.51 1.53
C ARG A 72 -5.31 3.09 3.00
N SER A 73 -4.40 3.64 3.81
CA SER A 73 -4.30 3.35 5.25
C SER A 73 -3.93 1.88 5.55
N VAL A 74 -3.25 1.20 4.63
CA VAL A 74 -2.69 -0.14 4.92
C VAL A 74 -1.50 0.03 5.87
N PRO A 75 -1.39 -0.77 6.94
CA PRO A 75 -0.27 -0.69 7.87
C PRO A 75 1.08 -0.87 7.16
N ALA A 76 2.07 -0.06 7.53
CA ALA A 76 3.42 -0.09 6.96
C ALA A 76 4.07 -1.50 6.93
N PRO A 77 4.05 -2.32 8.01
CA PRO A 77 4.69 -3.63 7.96
C PRO A 77 4.06 -4.57 6.93
N GLN A 78 2.74 -4.49 6.74
CA GLN A 78 2.03 -5.28 5.74
C GLN A 78 2.31 -4.76 4.33
N ALA A 79 2.37 -3.45 4.16
CA ALA A 79 2.63 -2.83 2.86
C ALA A 79 4.05 -3.15 2.37
N ILE A 80 5.06 -3.15 3.26
CA ILE A 80 6.46 -3.47 2.93
C ILE A 80 6.62 -4.90 2.37
N LYS A 81 5.76 -5.85 2.78
CA LYS A 81 5.78 -7.23 2.25
C LYS A 81 5.66 -7.27 0.71
N ILE A 82 5.07 -6.26 0.07
CA ILE A 82 4.95 -6.19 -1.40
C ILE A 82 6.30 -6.09 -2.12
N LEU A 83 7.36 -5.65 -1.43
CA LEU A 83 8.70 -5.56 -2.01
C LEU A 83 9.32 -6.94 -2.23
N LYS A 84 8.89 -7.95 -1.46
CA LYS A 84 9.33 -9.34 -1.61
C LYS A 84 8.83 -9.94 -2.93
N ASP A 85 9.53 -10.94 -3.44
CA ASP A 85 9.10 -11.69 -4.62
C ASP A 85 7.94 -12.64 -4.30
N GLY A 86 7.07 -12.87 -5.27
CA GLY A 86 5.85 -13.69 -5.11
C GLY A 86 4.67 -12.99 -4.42
N MET A 87 4.87 -11.79 -3.85
CA MET A 87 3.79 -11.02 -3.23
C MET A 87 3.09 -10.12 -4.25
N SER A 88 1.76 -10.16 -4.27
CA SER A 88 0.89 -9.34 -5.11
C SER A 88 -0.21 -8.70 -4.27
N TYR A 89 -0.84 -7.64 -4.80
CA TYR A 89 -1.99 -6.99 -4.17
C TYR A 89 -3.10 -6.77 -5.19
N ASP A 90 -4.33 -6.70 -4.70
CA ASP A 90 -5.48 -6.34 -5.53
C ASP A 90 -6.40 -5.36 -4.79
N ILE A 91 -7.04 -4.47 -5.55
CA ILE A 91 -7.99 -3.49 -5.04
C ILE A 91 -9.35 -3.80 -5.64
N ILE A 92 -10.16 -4.51 -4.85
CA ILE A 92 -11.50 -4.91 -5.25
C ILE A 92 -12.47 -3.74 -5.04
N ASN A 93 -12.97 -3.17 -6.13
CA ASN A 93 -13.96 -2.10 -6.07
C ASN A 93 -15.38 -2.64 -5.85
N ILE A 94 -15.80 -2.68 -4.59
CA ILE A 94 -17.15 -3.15 -4.22
C ILE A 94 -18.28 -2.15 -4.51
N ARG A 95 -17.97 -0.87 -4.78
CA ARG A 95 -18.98 0.21 -4.84
C ARG A 95 -19.98 0.03 -5.99
N LYS A 96 -19.55 -0.53 -7.12
CA LYS A 96 -20.40 -0.73 -8.31
C LYS A 96 -21.16 -2.06 -8.33
N MET A 97 -20.95 -2.93 -7.33
CA MET A 97 -21.54 -4.27 -7.33
C MET A 97 -23.05 -4.28 -7.03
N VAL A 98 -23.60 -3.21 -6.43
CA VAL A 98 -25.02 -3.15 -6.03
C VAL A 98 -25.60 -1.77 -6.29
N ARG A 99 -26.77 -1.71 -6.94
CA ARG A 99 -27.48 -0.45 -7.24
C ARG A 99 -28.11 0.21 -5.99
N LYS A 100 -28.71 -0.59 -5.09
CA LYS A 100 -29.40 -0.09 -3.88
C LYS A 100 -28.42 0.10 -2.70
N LYS A 101 -28.41 1.31 -2.11
CA LYS A 101 -27.52 1.69 -0.99
C LYS A 101 -27.69 0.81 0.25
N GLU A 102 -28.92 0.53 0.67
CA GLU A 102 -29.19 -0.30 1.86
C GLU A 102 -28.66 -1.72 1.70
N ARG A 103 -28.86 -2.32 0.52
CA ARG A 103 -28.36 -3.66 0.21
C ARG A 103 -26.83 -3.68 0.18
N PHE A 104 -26.19 -2.61 -0.29
CA PHE A 104 -24.74 -2.45 -0.24
C PHE A 104 -24.21 -2.42 1.20
N VAL A 105 -24.82 -1.62 2.08
CA VAL A 105 -24.43 -1.55 3.51
C VAL A 105 -24.57 -2.90 4.19
N ARG A 106 -25.70 -3.61 4.00
CA ARG A 106 -25.92 -4.94 4.57
C ARG A 106 -24.91 -5.97 4.05
N ARG A 107 -24.58 -5.95 2.75
CA ARG A 107 -23.56 -6.86 2.17
C ARG A 107 -22.16 -6.55 2.68
N ARG A 108 -21.79 -5.27 2.75
CA ARG A 108 -20.50 -4.85 3.33
C ARG A 108 -20.38 -5.29 4.78
N GLN A 109 -21.44 -5.11 5.59
CA GLN A 109 -21.43 -5.56 6.98
C GLN A 109 -21.25 -7.08 7.10
N ARG A 110 -21.85 -7.87 6.20
CA ARG A 110 -21.65 -9.32 6.17
C ARG A 110 -20.22 -9.73 5.81
N LEU A 111 -19.55 -8.98 4.94
CA LEU A 111 -18.13 -9.21 4.66
C LEU A 111 -17.26 -8.92 5.89
N VAL A 112 -17.66 -7.94 6.71
CA VAL A 112 -16.98 -7.62 7.98
C VAL A 112 -17.23 -8.71 9.03
N GLY A 113 -18.49 -9.12 9.17
CA GLY A 113 -18.98 -10.00 10.23
C GLY A 113 -19.24 -9.25 11.55
N PRO A 114 -19.94 -9.88 12.51
CA PRO A 114 -20.03 -9.37 13.88
C PRO A 114 -18.62 -9.39 14.51
N ASP A 115 -18.26 -8.32 15.21
CA ASP A 115 -16.95 -8.17 15.90
C ASP A 115 -15.72 -8.48 15.03
N TYR A 116 -15.81 -8.20 13.72
CA TYR A 116 -14.77 -8.49 12.71
C TYR A 116 -14.39 -9.98 12.60
N SER A 117 -15.22 -10.89 13.14
CA SER A 117 -14.94 -12.33 13.16
C SER A 117 -14.72 -12.92 11.76
N THR A 118 -15.62 -12.61 10.82
CA THR A 118 -15.52 -13.10 9.44
C THR A 118 -14.27 -12.58 8.73
N LEU A 119 -13.93 -11.29 8.91
CA LEU A 119 -12.69 -10.75 8.35
C LEU A 119 -11.44 -11.40 8.93
N LYS A 120 -11.40 -11.59 10.25
CA LYS A 120 -10.27 -12.26 10.92
C LYS A 120 -10.09 -13.67 10.36
N VAL A 121 -11.18 -14.42 10.22
CA VAL A 121 -11.16 -15.77 9.63
C VAL A 121 -10.66 -15.73 8.19
N CYS A 122 -11.13 -14.78 7.36
CA CYS A 122 -10.61 -14.63 6.00
C CYS A 122 -9.11 -14.34 5.95
N VAL A 123 -8.60 -13.49 6.86
CA VAL A 123 -7.16 -13.18 6.93
C VAL A 123 -6.34 -14.40 7.39
N VAL A 124 -6.87 -15.21 8.30
CA VAL A 124 -6.20 -16.43 8.79
C VAL A 124 -6.24 -17.56 7.76
N LEU A 125 -7.38 -17.79 7.11
CA LEU A 125 -7.56 -18.84 6.11
C LEU A 125 -6.89 -18.54 4.78
N CYS A 126 -6.66 -17.26 4.49
CA CYS A 126 -5.89 -16.83 3.33
C CYS A 126 -4.49 -16.44 3.83
N PRO A 127 -3.60 -17.42 4.11
CA PRO A 127 -2.26 -17.11 4.57
C PRO A 127 -1.59 -16.27 3.49
N MET A 128 -1.45 -14.97 3.74
CA MET A 128 -0.48 -14.13 3.07
C MET A 128 0.89 -14.60 3.58
N ILE A 129 1.34 -15.71 2.98
CA ILE A 129 2.61 -16.43 3.14
C ILE A 129 3.59 -15.64 4.01
N ASP A 130 3.77 -16.09 5.26
CA ASP A 130 4.88 -15.67 6.11
C ASP A 130 6.21 -16.26 5.59
#